data_AF-E7GJU1-F1
#
_entry.id   AF-E7GJU1-F1
#
_cell.length_a   1.000
_cell.length_b   1.000
_cell.length_c   1.000
_cell.angle_alpha   90.00
_cell.angle_beta   90.00
_cell.angle_gamma   90.00
#
_symmetry.space_group_name_H-M   'P 1'
#
loop_
_entity.id
_entity.type
_entity.pdbx_description
1 polymer ?
#
loop_
_entity_poly.entity_id
_entity_poly.type
_entity_poly.pdbx_seq_one_letter_code
_entity_poly.pdbx_strand_id
1 'polypeptide(L)'
;MDLVYINQMLRRESLYWGSCCYEDVELKFDVTPHEYLEFMEEDLKGEDKRNLINALSNAKRALDCQIESLLYGYCLKAYTDKKKMAIPNKIDLLNRLGIIAPRILRKINKVRNTMEHDFYCPGIDEVQDFADVILLFISYTDKYLFETKKECELIDDESQFYCIPEFDRDEQKIIVDVRGSLQGTQTITFEAGNENLELFIEFLRLYINLIC
;
A
#
# COMPACT_ATOMS: atom_id res chain seq x y z
N MET A 1 -11.84 -23.44 8.40
CA MET A 1 -10.48 -22.94 8.12
C MET A 1 -10.38 -21.52 8.65
N ASP A 2 -9.19 -21.10 9.05
CA ASP A 2 -8.89 -19.78 9.61
C ASP A 2 -7.67 -19.17 8.91
N LEU A 3 -7.26 -17.98 9.33
CA LEU A 3 -6.12 -17.26 8.75
C LEU A 3 -4.80 -18.03 8.89
N VAL A 4 -4.64 -18.83 9.96
CA VAL A 4 -3.45 -19.68 10.18
C VAL A 4 -3.36 -20.72 9.06
N TYR A 5 -4.46 -21.41 8.78
CA TYR A 5 -4.51 -22.40 7.71
C TYR A 5 -4.20 -21.78 6.34
N ILE A 6 -4.79 -20.60 6.05
CA ILE A 6 -4.56 -19.93 4.77
C ILE A 6 -3.09 -19.51 4.62
N ASN A 7 -2.45 -18.96 5.65
CA ASN A 7 -1.03 -18.63 5.59
C ASN A 7 -0.14 -19.85 5.36
N GLN A 8 -0.45 -20.98 6.01
CA GLN A 8 0.27 -22.23 5.77
C GLN A 8 0.11 -22.71 4.33
N MET A 9 -1.10 -22.56 3.75
CA MET A 9 -1.38 -22.88 2.36
C MET A 9 -0.64 -21.96 1.39
N LEU A 10 -0.61 -20.65 1.64
CA LEU A 10 0.09 -19.65 0.84
C LEU A 10 1.62 -19.85 0.78
N ARG A 11 2.17 -20.68 1.67
CA ARG A 11 3.60 -21.01 1.73
C ARG A 11 3.97 -22.28 0.97
N ARG A 12 2.99 -23.02 0.44
CA ARG A 12 3.25 -24.27 -0.28
C ARG A 12 3.92 -23.98 -1.61
N GLU A 13 4.96 -24.74 -1.92
CA GLU A 13 5.69 -24.60 -3.19
C GLU A 13 4.84 -25.06 -4.40
N SER A 14 3.82 -25.89 -4.16
CA SER A 14 2.86 -26.33 -5.17
C SER A 14 1.84 -25.26 -5.57
N LEU A 15 1.78 -24.15 -4.83
CA LEU A 15 0.81 -23.09 -5.09
C LEU A 15 1.24 -22.25 -6.29
N TYR A 16 0.33 -22.07 -7.24
CA TYR A 16 0.52 -21.16 -8.35
C TYR A 16 -0.74 -20.33 -8.60
N TRP A 17 -0.58 -19.21 -9.31
CA TRP A 17 -1.69 -18.35 -9.67
C TRP A 17 -2.40 -18.88 -10.92
N GLY A 18 -3.73 -18.90 -10.90
CA GLY A 18 -4.62 -19.24 -12.01
C GLY A 18 -5.20 -17.99 -12.66
N SER A 19 -6.53 -17.91 -12.74
CA SER A 19 -7.20 -16.71 -13.26
C SER A 19 -7.09 -15.53 -12.30
N CYS A 20 -7.09 -14.31 -12.82
CA CYS A 20 -7.20 -13.12 -11.98
C CYS A 20 -7.97 -12.00 -12.69
N CYS A 21 -8.64 -11.18 -11.88
CA CYS A 21 -9.29 -9.95 -12.30
C CYS A 21 -8.48 -8.76 -11.78
N TYR A 22 -8.25 -7.78 -12.65
CA TYR A 22 -7.58 -6.54 -12.30
C TYR A 22 -8.61 -5.44 -12.07
N GLU A 23 -8.29 -4.55 -11.15
CA GLU A 23 -9.02 -3.30 -10.96
C GLU A 23 -8.05 -2.20 -10.54
N ASP A 24 -8.43 -0.97 -10.87
CA ASP A 24 -7.81 0.19 -10.26
C ASP A 24 -8.49 0.47 -8.92
N VAL A 25 -7.69 0.75 -7.89
CA VAL A 25 -8.20 1.13 -6.59
C VAL A 25 -8.83 2.51 -6.69
N GLU A 26 -10.16 2.57 -6.57
CA GLU A 26 -10.91 3.83 -6.54
C GLU A 26 -10.62 4.57 -5.22
N LEU A 27 -9.78 5.60 -5.28
CA LEU A 27 -9.43 6.42 -4.12
C LEU A 27 -10.55 7.42 -3.82
N LYS A 28 -11.09 7.37 -2.60
CA LYS A 28 -12.14 8.29 -2.12
C LYS A 28 -11.59 9.59 -1.53
N PHE A 29 -10.49 10.09 -2.08
CA PHE A 29 -9.85 11.33 -1.64
C PHE A 29 -10.27 12.47 -2.57
N ASP A 30 -10.52 13.65 -2.01
CA ASP A 30 -10.86 14.85 -2.79
C ASP A 30 -9.69 15.33 -3.67
N VAL A 31 -8.45 15.07 -3.23
CA VAL A 31 -7.22 15.38 -3.95
C VAL A 31 -6.32 14.15 -3.89
N THR A 32 -5.91 13.68 -5.06
CA THR A 32 -5.10 12.48 -5.24
C THR A 32 -3.60 12.76 -5.04
N PRO A 33 -2.78 11.70 -4.86
CA PRO A 33 -1.32 11.84 -4.81
C PRO A 33 -0.74 12.55 -6.03
N HIS A 34 -1.23 12.21 -7.24
CA HIS A 34 -0.79 12.81 -8.50
C HIS A 34 -1.19 14.28 -8.62
N GLU A 35 -2.38 14.69 -8.17
CA GLU A 35 -2.76 16.11 -8.13
C GLU A 35 -1.84 16.92 -7.20
N TYR A 36 -1.44 16.36 -6.04
CA TYR A 36 -0.45 17.03 -5.20
C TYR A 36 0.92 17.14 -5.87
N LEU A 37 1.33 16.16 -6.68
CA LEU A 37 2.54 16.28 -7.50
C LEU A 37 2.39 17.38 -8.55
N GLU A 38 1.24 17.49 -9.23
CA GLU A 38 0.99 18.56 -10.19
C GLU A 38 1.06 19.94 -9.55
N PHE A 39 0.49 20.11 -8.35
CA PHE A 39 0.60 21.38 -7.60
C PHE A 39 2.04 21.69 -7.22
N MET A 40 2.80 20.67 -6.79
CA MET A 40 4.23 20.81 -6.49
C MET A 40 5.03 21.26 -7.72
N GLU A 41 4.81 20.62 -8.87
CA GLU A 41 5.47 20.97 -10.15
C GLU A 41 5.12 22.39 -10.60
N GLU A 42 3.86 22.81 -10.44
CA GLU A 42 3.44 24.18 -10.74
C GLU A 42 4.11 25.19 -9.81
N ASP A 43 4.19 24.90 -8.51
CA ASP A 43 4.88 25.75 -7.55
C ASP A 43 6.38 25.86 -7.87
N LEU A 44 7.04 24.78 -8.31
CA LEU A 44 8.46 24.77 -8.69
C LEU A 44 8.80 25.62 -9.94
N LYS A 45 7.79 26.04 -10.72
CA LYS A 45 8.01 27.01 -11.82
C LYS A 45 8.32 28.42 -11.31
N GLY A 46 7.97 28.71 -10.06
CA GLY A 46 8.33 29.95 -9.37
C GLY A 46 9.53 29.76 -8.45
N GLU A 47 10.38 30.76 -8.39
CA GLU A 47 11.61 30.73 -7.57
C GLU A 47 11.47 31.51 -6.26
N ASP A 48 10.29 32.08 -5.98
CA ASP A 48 10.10 32.87 -4.77
C ASP A 48 9.94 31.98 -3.51
N LYS A 49 10.12 32.59 -2.35
CA LYS A 49 10.02 31.89 -1.05
C LYS A 49 8.67 31.18 -0.86
N ARG A 50 7.57 31.76 -1.35
CA ARG A 50 6.23 31.18 -1.22
C ARG A 50 6.12 29.93 -2.09
N ASN A 51 6.63 30.00 -3.32
CA ASN A 51 6.66 28.87 -4.24
C ASN A 51 7.42 27.68 -3.64
N LEU A 52 8.64 27.89 -3.13
CA LEU A 52 9.45 26.82 -2.53
C LEU A 52 8.78 26.18 -1.30
N ILE A 53 8.15 26.99 -0.46
CA ILE A 53 7.39 26.49 0.72
C ILE A 53 6.18 25.68 0.28
N ASN A 54 5.45 26.14 -0.74
CA ASN A 54 4.27 25.46 -1.26
C ASN A 54 4.64 24.14 -1.93
N ALA A 55 5.66 24.14 -2.79
CA ALA A 55 6.18 22.94 -3.45
C ALA A 55 6.56 21.87 -2.43
N LEU A 56 7.33 22.24 -1.40
CA LEU A 56 7.69 21.31 -0.32
C LEU A 56 6.44 20.77 0.41
N SER A 57 5.46 21.63 0.67
CA SER A 57 4.24 21.25 1.37
C SER A 57 3.37 20.32 0.52
N ASN A 58 3.30 20.53 -0.79
CA ASN A 58 2.58 19.69 -1.73
C ASN A 58 3.28 18.34 -1.92
N ALA A 59 4.61 18.30 -2.02
CA ALA A 59 5.39 17.05 -2.02
C ALA A 59 5.13 16.20 -0.76
N LYS A 60 5.06 16.82 0.43
CA LYS A 60 4.74 16.12 1.68
C LYS A 60 3.32 15.52 1.65
N ARG A 61 2.34 16.30 1.15
CA ARG A 61 0.96 15.83 1.01
C ARG A 61 0.84 14.71 -0.02
N ALA A 62 1.57 14.77 -1.13
CA ALA A 62 1.62 13.70 -2.12
C ALA A 62 2.12 12.39 -1.48
N LEU A 63 3.23 12.45 -0.72
CA LEU A 63 3.76 11.30 0.02
C LEU A 63 2.76 10.72 1.01
N ASP A 64 2.20 11.57 1.89
CA ASP A 64 1.26 11.14 2.92
C ASP A 64 0.00 10.55 2.28
N CYS A 65 -0.53 11.20 1.25
CA CYS A 65 -1.69 10.73 0.49
C CYS A 65 -1.42 9.37 -0.14
N GLN A 66 -0.27 9.17 -0.80
CA GLN A 66 0.09 7.87 -1.39
C GLN A 66 0.18 6.76 -0.34
N ILE A 67 0.73 7.06 0.85
CA ILE A 67 0.78 6.10 1.95
C ILE A 67 -0.64 5.72 2.41
N GLU A 68 -1.55 6.69 2.55
CA GLU A 68 -2.95 6.40 2.87
C GLU A 68 -3.65 5.62 1.74
N SER A 69 -3.37 5.92 0.47
CA SER A 69 -3.88 5.20 -0.69
C SER A 69 -3.50 3.72 -0.64
N LEU A 70 -2.22 3.42 -0.40
CA LEU A 70 -1.73 2.05 -0.30
C LEU A 70 -2.36 1.30 0.88
N LEU A 71 -2.48 1.95 2.04
CA LEU A 71 -3.14 1.35 3.20
C LEU A 71 -4.63 1.10 2.96
N TYR A 72 -5.31 2.00 2.25
CA TYR A 72 -6.70 1.81 1.84
C TYR A 72 -6.83 0.64 0.87
N GLY A 73 -5.96 0.60 -0.15
CA GLY A 73 -5.87 -0.43 -1.18
C GLY A 73 -5.82 -1.86 -0.63
N TYR A 74 -5.11 -2.04 0.49
CA TYR A 74 -4.93 -3.34 1.16
C TYR A 74 -5.70 -3.51 2.47
N CYS A 75 -6.80 -2.76 2.65
CA CYS A 75 -7.72 -2.90 3.79
C CYS A 75 -7.05 -2.73 5.18
N LEU A 76 -6.02 -1.87 5.26
CA LEU A 76 -5.28 -1.57 6.49
C LEU A 76 -5.57 -0.17 7.04
N LYS A 77 -6.23 0.71 6.28
CA LYS A 77 -6.46 2.10 6.67
C LYS A 77 -7.25 2.20 7.98
N ALA A 78 -8.37 1.50 8.11
CA ALA A 78 -9.18 1.50 9.34
C ALA A 78 -8.36 1.10 10.59
N TYR A 79 -7.50 0.08 10.45
CA TYR A 79 -6.60 -0.35 11.52
C TYR A 79 -5.60 0.75 11.91
N THR A 80 -4.92 1.33 10.92
CA THR A 80 -3.90 2.37 11.19
C THR A 80 -4.51 3.65 11.78
N ASP A 81 -5.72 4.02 11.35
CA ASP A 81 -6.45 5.19 11.84
C ASP A 81 -6.92 4.99 13.27
N LYS A 82 -7.50 3.83 13.58
CA LYS A 82 -7.90 3.46 14.94
C LYS A 82 -6.73 3.50 15.92
N LYS A 83 -5.54 3.11 15.45
CA LYS A 83 -4.29 3.15 16.23
C LYS A 83 -3.60 4.52 16.22
N LYS A 84 -4.09 5.48 15.44
CA LYS A 84 -3.46 6.80 15.22
C LYS A 84 -1.97 6.66 14.86
N MET A 85 -1.66 5.72 13.97
CA MET A 85 -0.28 5.42 13.61
C MET A 85 0.38 6.64 12.96
N ALA A 86 1.54 7.04 13.47
CA ALA A 86 2.35 8.06 12.83
C ALA A 86 2.87 7.56 11.46
N ILE A 87 3.11 8.49 10.54
CA ILE A 87 3.57 8.20 9.18
C ILE A 87 4.80 7.25 9.15
N PRO A 88 5.85 7.41 9.99
CA PRO A 88 6.97 6.46 9.97
C PRO A 88 6.56 5.00 10.21
N ASN A 89 5.58 4.77 11.10
CA ASN A 89 5.06 3.44 11.39
C ASN A 89 4.16 2.91 10.26
N LYS A 90 3.43 3.78 9.57
CA LYS A 90 2.66 3.44 8.37
C LYS A 90 3.60 2.99 7.24
N ILE A 91 4.71 3.69 7.05
CA ILE A 91 5.73 3.32 6.06
C ILE A 91 6.41 1.98 6.43
N ASP A 92 6.74 1.76 7.71
CA ASP A 92 7.31 0.48 8.16
C ASP A 92 6.34 -0.69 7.90
N LEU A 93 5.05 -0.49 8.14
CA LEU A 93 4.01 -1.48 7.81
C LEU A 93 4.02 -1.81 6.31
N LEU A 94 4.01 -0.81 5.43
CA LEU A 94 4.07 -1.03 3.97
C LEU A 94 5.38 -1.73 3.53
N ASN A 95 6.50 -1.45 4.19
CA ASN A 95 7.77 -2.16 3.98
C ASN A 95 7.66 -3.65 4.40
N ARG A 96 7.00 -3.95 5.52
CA ARG A 96 6.76 -5.33 5.96
C ARG A 96 5.88 -6.13 5.00
N LEU A 97 4.97 -5.46 4.29
CA LEU A 97 4.15 -6.06 3.22
C LEU A 97 4.95 -6.37 1.95
N GLY A 98 6.17 -5.81 1.80
CA GLY A 98 6.97 -5.94 0.59
C GLY A 98 6.66 -4.89 -0.48
N ILE A 99 5.80 -3.91 -0.18
CA ILE A 99 5.44 -2.83 -1.12
C ILE A 99 6.61 -1.86 -1.28
N ILE A 100 7.26 -1.48 -0.18
CA ILE A 100 8.33 -0.48 -0.17
C ILE A 100 9.69 -1.15 -0.05
N ALA A 101 10.60 -0.85 -0.98
CA ALA A 101 11.98 -1.32 -0.88
C ALA A 101 12.76 -0.57 0.24
N PRO A 102 13.60 -1.25 1.05
CA PRO A 102 14.35 -0.63 2.15
C PRO A 102 15.24 0.55 1.73
N ARG A 103 15.70 0.58 0.47
CA ARG A 103 16.50 1.70 -0.07
C ARG A 103 15.65 2.97 -0.23
N ILE A 104 14.42 2.85 -0.72
CA ILE A 104 13.48 3.96 -0.89
C ILE A 104 13.05 4.49 0.48
N LEU A 105 12.76 3.57 1.42
CA LEU A 105 12.44 3.90 2.81
C LEU A 105 13.50 4.80 3.47
N ARG A 106 14.79 4.45 3.33
CA ARG A 106 15.89 5.25 3.88
C ARG A 106 15.93 6.66 3.29
N LYS A 107 15.67 6.81 1.99
CA LYS A 107 15.62 8.13 1.34
C LYS A 107 14.46 8.96 1.90
N ILE A 108 13.25 8.41 1.95
CA ILE A 108 12.06 9.09 2.47
C ILE A 108 12.28 9.56 3.92
N ASN A 109 12.77 8.67 4.78
CA ASN A 109 13.03 9.01 6.19
C ASN A 109 14.11 10.09 6.34
N LYS A 110 15.19 10.03 5.56
CA LYS A 110 16.25 11.06 5.60
C LYS A 110 15.66 12.43 5.24
N VAL A 111 14.87 12.51 4.17
CA VAL A 111 14.36 13.81 3.73
C VAL A 111 13.27 14.33 4.67
N ARG A 112 12.33 13.49 5.15
CA ARG A 112 11.34 13.91 6.15
C ARG A 112 11.98 14.48 7.42
N ASN A 113 12.98 13.80 7.97
CA ASN A 113 13.68 14.26 9.17
C ASN A 113 14.36 15.63 8.98
N THR A 114 14.89 15.88 7.78
CA THR A 114 15.54 17.16 7.43
C THR A 114 14.52 18.31 7.32
N MET A 115 13.26 17.99 7.04
CA MET A 115 12.22 18.95 6.67
C MET A 115 11.17 19.18 7.77
N GLU A 116 11.21 18.42 8.86
CA GLU A 116 10.29 18.54 10.02
C GLU A 116 10.82 19.49 11.11
N HIS A 117 12.08 19.90 11.01
CA HIS A 117 12.70 20.84 11.93
C HIS A 117 13.12 22.12 11.22
N ASP A 118 12.89 23.23 11.92
CA ASP A 118 13.23 24.61 11.61
C ASP A 118 12.20 25.40 10.80
N PHE A 119 11.87 26.60 11.31
CA PHE A 119 11.17 27.68 10.61
C PHE A 119 12.04 28.26 9.48
N TYR A 120 12.71 27.39 8.73
CA TYR A 120 13.65 27.72 7.68
C TYR A 120 12.95 27.70 6.32
N CYS A 121 13.50 28.47 5.38
CA CYS A 121 13.08 28.41 3.99
C CYS A 121 14.00 27.41 3.28
N PRO A 122 13.48 26.33 2.69
CA PRO A 122 14.31 25.40 1.93
C PRO A 122 14.92 26.09 0.71
N GLY A 123 16.13 25.67 0.34
CA GLY A 123 16.74 26.03 -0.94
C GLY A 123 16.08 25.28 -2.09
N ILE A 124 16.19 25.81 -3.32
CA ILE A 124 15.58 25.20 -4.51
C ILE A 124 16.07 23.76 -4.73
N ASP A 125 17.37 23.51 -4.59
CA ASP A 125 17.97 22.18 -4.73
C ASP A 125 17.40 21.19 -3.71
N GLU A 126 17.14 21.63 -2.48
CA GLU A 126 16.58 20.77 -1.42
C GLU A 126 15.12 20.40 -1.71
N VAL A 127 14.34 21.33 -2.26
CA VAL A 127 12.95 21.08 -2.66
C VAL A 127 12.90 20.14 -3.86
N GLN A 128 13.77 20.35 -4.85
CA GLN A 128 13.86 19.50 -6.05
C GLN A 128 14.29 18.07 -5.70
N ASP A 129 15.33 17.92 -4.88
CA ASP A 129 15.77 16.61 -4.39
C ASP A 129 14.65 15.84 -3.68
N PHE A 130 13.82 16.56 -2.91
CA PHE A 130 12.67 15.95 -2.25
C PHE A 130 11.58 15.57 -3.25
N ALA A 131 11.22 16.49 -4.14
CA ALA A 131 10.23 16.29 -5.19
C ALA A 131 10.56 15.03 -6.02
N ASP A 132 11.80 14.88 -6.46
CA ASP A 132 12.27 13.72 -7.22
C ASP A 132 12.11 12.41 -6.45
N VAL A 133 12.41 12.41 -5.14
CA VAL A 133 12.23 11.22 -4.30
C VAL A 133 10.75 10.87 -4.15
N ILE A 134 9.87 11.86 -4.00
CA ILE A 134 8.42 11.62 -3.87
C ILE A 134 7.83 11.15 -5.19
N LEU A 135 8.19 11.79 -6.32
CA LEU A 135 7.80 11.36 -7.65
C LEU A 135 8.21 9.90 -7.89
N LEU A 136 9.48 9.56 -7.63
CA LEU A 136 9.97 8.19 -7.77
C LEU A 136 9.20 7.20 -6.88
N PHE A 137 8.89 7.60 -5.65
CA PHE A 137 8.12 6.75 -4.73
C PHE A 137 6.70 6.49 -5.24
N ILE A 138 5.99 7.54 -5.69
CA ILE A 138 4.64 7.42 -6.23
C ILE A 138 4.67 6.55 -7.49
N SER A 139 5.51 6.89 -8.48
CA SER A 139 5.61 6.09 -9.72
C SER A 139 5.98 4.63 -9.48
N TYR A 140 6.85 4.34 -8.49
CA TYR A 140 7.20 2.97 -8.13
C TYR A 140 6.05 2.20 -7.45
N THR A 141 5.20 2.91 -6.69
CA THR A 141 4.11 2.29 -5.91
C THR A 141 2.76 2.30 -6.60
N ASP A 142 2.61 3.05 -7.70
CA ASP A 142 1.38 3.14 -8.49
C ASP A 142 0.86 1.78 -8.94
N LYS A 143 1.75 0.84 -9.29
CA LYS A 143 1.38 -0.54 -9.66
C LYS A 143 0.66 -1.35 -8.57
N TYR A 144 0.68 -0.88 -7.33
CA TYR A 144 -0.05 -1.51 -6.21
C TYR A 144 -1.44 -0.90 -5.99
N LEU A 145 -1.80 0.09 -6.81
CA LEU A 145 -3.12 0.74 -6.82
C LEU A 145 -3.77 0.59 -8.20
N PHE A 146 -3.01 0.82 -9.26
CA PHE A 146 -3.43 0.62 -10.65
C PHE A 146 -3.00 -0.78 -11.10
N GLU A 147 -3.91 -1.51 -11.75
CA GLU A 147 -3.72 -2.94 -12.04
C GLU A 147 -3.59 -3.82 -10.77
N THR A 148 -4.27 -3.43 -9.68
CA THR A 148 -4.33 -4.27 -8.49
C THR A 148 -5.18 -5.48 -8.80
N LYS A 149 -4.71 -6.68 -8.47
CA LYS A 149 -5.57 -7.85 -8.62
C LYS A 149 -6.66 -7.81 -7.55
N LYS A 150 -7.92 -7.71 -7.98
CA LYS A 150 -9.11 -7.71 -7.13
C LYS A 150 -9.40 -9.09 -6.57
N GLU A 151 -9.39 -10.05 -7.49
CA GLU A 151 -9.79 -11.43 -7.29
C GLU A 151 -8.74 -12.29 -7.98
N CYS A 152 -8.14 -13.22 -7.25
CA CYS A 152 -7.11 -14.11 -7.77
C CYS A 152 -7.43 -15.55 -7.41
N GLU A 153 -7.54 -16.40 -8.41
CA GLU A 153 -7.58 -17.82 -8.16
C GLU A 153 -6.15 -18.32 -7.86
N LEU A 154 -5.92 -18.80 -6.65
CA LEU A 154 -4.69 -19.50 -6.26
C LEU A 154 -5.00 -21.00 -6.21
N ILE A 155 -4.22 -21.79 -6.94
CA ILE A 155 -4.49 -23.21 -7.17
C ILE A 155 -3.38 -24.04 -6.51
N ASP A 156 -3.79 -25.03 -5.72
CA ASP A 156 -2.91 -26.09 -5.21
C ASP A 156 -3.42 -27.44 -5.72
N ASP A 157 -2.82 -27.92 -6.81
CA ASP A 157 -3.22 -29.15 -7.50
C ASP A 157 -3.00 -30.41 -6.66
N GLU A 158 -1.98 -30.42 -5.79
CA GLU A 158 -1.72 -31.57 -4.90
C GLU A 158 -2.87 -31.77 -3.92
N SER A 159 -3.48 -30.66 -3.50
CA SER A 159 -4.58 -30.67 -2.54
C SER A 159 -5.95 -30.53 -3.22
N GLN A 160 -6.02 -30.19 -4.51
CA GLN A 160 -7.25 -29.91 -5.27
C GLN A 160 -8.11 -28.79 -4.67
N PHE A 161 -7.47 -27.68 -4.28
CA PHE A 161 -8.17 -26.50 -3.74
C PHE A 161 -7.91 -25.25 -4.57
N TYR A 162 -8.90 -24.36 -4.52
CA TYR A 162 -8.84 -22.98 -5.01
C TYR A 162 -8.99 -22.03 -3.83
N CYS A 163 -8.18 -20.96 -3.81
CA CYS A 163 -8.28 -19.87 -2.86
C CYS A 163 -8.47 -18.56 -3.62
N ILE A 164 -9.55 -17.85 -3.33
CA ILE A 164 -9.99 -16.68 -4.06
C ILE A 164 -10.13 -15.53 -3.05
N PRO A 165 -9.09 -14.71 -2.86
CA PRO A 165 -9.17 -13.52 -2.03
C PRO A 165 -9.81 -12.36 -2.80
N GLU A 166 -10.69 -11.63 -2.13
CA GLU A 166 -11.42 -10.45 -2.59
C GLU A 166 -11.25 -9.32 -1.57
N PHE A 167 -10.97 -8.12 -2.07
CA PHE A 167 -10.73 -6.92 -1.25
C PHE A 167 -11.98 -6.04 -1.20
N ASP A 168 -12.63 -5.98 -0.05
CA ASP A 168 -13.67 -5.01 0.25
C ASP A 168 -13.03 -3.80 0.97
N ARG A 169 -12.61 -2.82 0.17
CA ARG A 169 -11.90 -1.63 0.68
C ARG A 169 -12.84 -0.65 1.37
N ASP A 170 -14.13 -0.69 1.11
CA ASP A 170 -15.08 0.18 1.77
C ASP A 170 -15.36 -0.28 3.19
N GLU A 171 -15.55 -1.58 3.36
CA GLU A 171 -15.71 -2.19 4.67
C GLU A 171 -14.35 -2.49 5.35
N GLN A 172 -13.24 -2.27 4.65
CA GLN A 172 -11.87 -2.54 5.09
C GLN A 172 -11.67 -4.00 5.53
N LYS A 173 -12.17 -4.93 4.71
CA LYS A 173 -12.14 -6.39 4.93
C LYS A 173 -11.54 -7.12 3.72
N ILE A 174 -11.03 -8.31 3.97
CA ILE A 174 -10.62 -9.26 2.93
C ILE A 174 -11.48 -10.50 3.07
N ILE A 175 -12.16 -10.89 2.01
CA ILE A 175 -13.00 -12.10 1.97
C ILE A 175 -12.23 -13.13 1.17
N VAL A 176 -12.07 -14.34 1.71
CA VAL A 176 -11.33 -15.42 1.07
C VAL A 176 -12.24 -16.63 0.96
N ASP A 177 -12.58 -16.96 -0.28
CA ASP A 177 -13.29 -18.17 -0.64
C ASP A 177 -12.26 -19.30 -0.85
N VAL A 178 -12.35 -20.35 -0.03
CA VAL A 178 -11.58 -21.58 -0.20
C VAL A 178 -12.52 -22.68 -0.71
N ARG A 179 -12.24 -23.20 -1.91
CA ARG A 179 -13.08 -24.20 -2.57
C ARG A 179 -12.29 -25.50 -2.70
N GLY A 180 -12.79 -26.57 -2.10
CA GLY A 180 -12.21 -27.92 -2.24
C GLY A 180 -13.06 -28.82 -3.11
N SER A 181 -12.43 -29.62 -3.96
CA SER A 181 -13.11 -30.56 -4.88
C SER A 181 -14.12 -31.50 -4.19
N LEU A 182 -13.88 -31.85 -2.92
CA LEU A 182 -14.71 -32.78 -2.13
C LEU A 182 -15.39 -32.14 -0.91
N GLN A 183 -15.00 -30.91 -0.55
CA GLN A 183 -15.36 -30.30 0.74
C GLN A 183 -16.32 -29.11 0.61
N GLY A 184 -16.65 -28.71 -0.63
CA GLY A 184 -17.49 -27.55 -0.91
C GLY A 184 -16.73 -26.22 -0.76
N THR A 185 -17.48 -25.12 -0.76
CA THR A 185 -16.93 -23.77 -0.56
C THR A 185 -17.00 -23.38 0.90
N GLN A 186 -15.90 -22.89 1.44
CA GLN A 186 -15.82 -22.22 2.72
C GLN A 186 -15.37 -20.77 2.52
N THR A 187 -16.18 -19.82 2.98
CA THR A 187 -15.85 -18.39 2.96
C THR A 187 -15.32 -17.96 4.33
N ILE A 188 -14.24 -17.19 4.33
CA ILE A 188 -13.62 -16.65 5.54
C ILE A 188 -13.44 -15.15 5.33
N THR A 189 -13.73 -14.34 6.35
CA THR A 189 -13.58 -12.89 6.28
C THR A 189 -12.54 -12.44 7.30
N PHE A 190 -11.61 -11.60 6.87
CA PHE A 190 -10.52 -11.06 7.66
C PHE A 190 -10.61 -9.55 7.76
N GLU A 191 -10.24 -9.03 8.94
CA GLU A 191 -10.09 -7.61 9.20
C GLU A 191 -8.89 -7.41 10.13
N ALA A 192 -7.94 -6.54 9.76
CA ALA A 192 -6.71 -6.30 10.54
C ALA A 192 -6.95 -5.93 12.02
N GLY A 193 -8.13 -5.39 12.35
CA GLY A 193 -8.53 -5.05 13.71
C GLY A 193 -9.08 -6.20 14.57
N ASN A 194 -9.55 -7.28 13.94
CA ASN A 194 -10.21 -8.40 14.61
C ASN A 194 -9.35 -9.68 14.61
N GLU A 195 -8.40 -9.77 13.69
CA GLU A 195 -7.48 -10.91 13.55
C GLU A 195 -6.14 -10.68 14.26
N ASN A 196 -5.32 -11.74 14.38
CA ASN A 196 -3.93 -11.56 14.74
C ASN A 196 -3.21 -10.76 13.63
N LEU A 197 -2.88 -9.51 13.93
CA LEU A 197 -2.26 -8.58 12.99
C LEU A 197 -1.04 -9.17 12.26
N GLU A 198 -0.20 -9.95 12.95
CA GLU A 198 0.98 -10.55 12.33
C GLU A 198 0.60 -11.58 11.27
N LEU A 199 -0.43 -12.39 11.52
CA LEU A 199 -0.96 -13.32 10.52
C LEU A 199 -1.60 -12.59 9.35
N PHE A 200 -2.29 -11.47 9.60
CA PHE A 200 -2.90 -10.67 8.54
C PHE A 200 -1.84 -10.00 7.64
N ILE A 201 -0.79 -9.43 8.24
CA ILE A 201 0.35 -8.86 7.53
C ILE A 201 1.07 -9.93 6.72
N GLU A 202 1.25 -11.13 7.30
CA GLU A 202 1.84 -12.27 6.61
C GLU A 202 1.02 -12.71 5.40
N PHE A 203 -0.31 -12.82 5.55
CA PHE A 203 -1.22 -13.11 4.45
C PHE A 203 -1.03 -12.12 3.29
N LEU A 204 -1.14 -10.82 3.60
CA LEU A 204 -1.01 -9.76 2.59
C LEU A 204 0.37 -9.78 1.93
N ARG A 205 1.44 -9.98 2.70
CA ARG A 205 2.80 -10.07 2.17
C ARG A 205 2.92 -11.25 1.19
N LEU A 206 2.43 -12.43 1.56
CA LEU A 206 2.48 -13.61 0.70
C LEU A 206 1.65 -13.37 -0.57
N TYR A 207 0.43 -12.86 -0.41
CA TYR A 207 -0.45 -12.49 -1.51
C TYR A 207 0.26 -11.54 -2.48
N ILE A 208 0.71 -10.37 -2.02
CA ILE A 208 1.38 -9.36 -2.86
C ILE A 208 2.57 -9.95 -3.62
N ASN A 209 3.42 -10.76 -2.98
CA ASN A 209 4.58 -11.36 -3.66
C ASN A 209 4.20 -12.44 -4.69
N LEU A 210 3.03 -13.07 -4.56
CA LEU A 210 2.53 -14.02 -5.56
C LEU A 210 1.96 -13.32 -6.78
N ILE A 211 1.56 -12.05 -6.65
CA ILE A 211 0.77 -11.36 -7.67
C ILE A 211 1.43 -10.13 -8.30
N CYS A 212 2.42 -9.51 -7.66
CA CYS A 212 3.10 -8.27 -8.07
C CYS A 212 4.62 -8.42 -8.18
#